data_AF-A0A6S7BRG5-F1
#
_entry.id   AF-A0A6S7BRG5-F1
#
_cell.length_a   1.000
_cell.length_b   1.000
_cell.length_c   1.000
_cell.angle_alpha   90.00
_cell.angle_beta   90.00
_cell.angle_gamma   90.00
#
_symmetry.space_group_name_H-M   'P 1'
#
loop_
_entity.id
_entity.type
_entity.pdbx_description
1 polymer ?
#
loop_
_entity_poly.entity_id
_entity_poly.type
_entity_poly.pdbx_seq_one_letter_code
_entity_poly.pdbx_strand_id
1 'polypeptide(L)'
;MALDLKAAVDVFAQGISSSVKTVTGQDIRMLAGFSQTQLQSIAQQSALVAGMIEANAFTVAERKFYLDGLGQMARGFVDTFVQLAEVVIEKLYNAVVNAIYESINGLAGVALVAPFAAV
;
A
#
# COMPACT_ATOMS: atom_id res chain seq x y z
N MET A 1 6.86 -19.41 -38.37
CA MET A 1 8.12 -19.57 -37.64
C MET A 1 7.76 -20.05 -36.25
N ALA A 2 8.42 -21.09 -35.72
CA ALA A 2 8.17 -21.50 -34.33
C ALA A 2 8.61 -20.38 -33.38
N LEU A 3 7.86 -20.15 -32.30
CA LEU A 3 8.21 -19.17 -31.29
C LEU A 3 9.54 -19.58 -30.63
N ASP A 4 10.49 -18.66 -30.53
CA ASP A 4 11.69 -18.87 -29.70
C ASP A 4 11.28 -18.74 -28.23
N LEU A 5 11.20 -19.87 -27.53
CA LEU A 5 10.78 -19.90 -26.12
C LEU A 5 11.72 -19.09 -25.22
N LYS A 6 13.02 -19.02 -25.52
CA LYS A 6 13.97 -18.29 -24.68
C LYS A 6 13.73 -16.80 -24.80
N ALA A 7 13.64 -16.31 -26.03
CA ALA A 7 13.32 -14.91 -26.29
C ALA A 7 11.94 -14.52 -25.73
N ALA A 8 10.95 -15.42 -25.81
CA ALA A 8 9.63 -15.19 -25.23
C ALA A 8 9.68 -15.03 -23.70
N VAL A 9 10.41 -15.91 -22.99
CA VAL A 9 10.58 -15.81 -21.53
C VAL A 9 11.19 -14.45 -21.14
N ASP A 10 12.17 -13.94 -21.88
CA ASP A 10 12.76 -12.64 -21.62
C ASP A 10 11.74 -11.49 -21.78
N VAL A 11 10.85 -11.56 -22.79
CA VAL A 11 9.76 -10.59 -22.97
C VAL A 11 8.81 -10.61 -21.78
N PHE A 12 8.37 -11.79 -21.33
CA PHE A 12 7.51 -11.91 -20.14
C PHE A 12 8.19 -11.35 -18.89
N ALA A 13 9.44 -11.74 -18.63
CA ALA A 13 10.16 -11.30 -17.44
C ALA A 13 10.35 -9.77 -17.42
N GLN A 14 10.66 -9.16 -18.57
CA GLN A 14 10.80 -7.70 -18.68
C GLN A 14 9.45 -6.99 -18.51
N GLY A 15 8.39 -7.47 -19.17
CA GLY A 15 7.05 -6.89 -19.06
C GLY A 15 6.54 -6.92 -17.62
N ILE A 16 6.61 -8.08 -16.97
CA ILE A 16 6.20 -8.26 -15.57
C ILE A 16 7.03 -7.35 -14.66
N SER A 17 8.37 -7.36 -14.80
CA SER A 17 9.27 -6.54 -13.97
C SER A 17 8.97 -5.03 -14.10
N SER A 18 8.69 -4.56 -15.30
CA SER A 18 8.36 -3.15 -15.57
C SER A 18 7.03 -2.74 -14.93
N SER A 19 5.98 -3.56 -15.09
CA SER A 19 4.67 -3.30 -14.46
C SER A 19 4.76 -3.30 -12.94
N VAL A 20 5.46 -4.28 -12.36
CA VAL A 20 5.70 -4.34 -10.91
C VAL A 20 6.41 -3.09 -10.41
N LYS A 21 7.48 -2.65 -11.09
CA LYS A 21 8.22 -1.43 -10.70
C LYS A 21 7.35 -0.18 -10.72
N THR A 22 6.44 -0.07 -11.67
CA THR A 22 5.53 1.08 -11.78
C THR A 22 4.59 1.15 -10.57
N VAL A 23 3.90 0.05 -10.26
CA VAL A 23 2.97 -0.03 -9.12
C VAL A 23 3.71 0.16 -7.80
N THR A 24 4.75 -0.64 -7.57
CA THR A 24 5.53 -0.59 -6.32
C THR A 24 6.18 0.78 -6.12
N GLY A 25 6.64 1.43 -7.19
CA GLY A 25 7.26 2.73 -7.10
C GLY A 25 6.31 3.82 -6.60
N GLN A 26 5.09 3.91 -7.12
CA GLN A 26 4.17 4.99 -6.76
C GLN A 26 3.41 4.69 -5.46
N ASP A 27 2.81 3.51 -5.36
CA ASP A 27 1.88 3.20 -4.28
C ASP A 27 2.60 2.97 -2.94
N ILE A 28 3.79 2.35 -2.94
CA ILE A 28 4.59 2.19 -1.69
C ILE A 28 5.04 3.56 -1.16
N ARG A 29 5.39 4.50 -2.04
CA ARG A 29 5.74 5.87 -1.63
C ARG A 29 4.56 6.59 -0.99
N MET A 30 3.35 6.41 -1.52
CA MET A 30 2.15 6.96 -0.88
C MET A 30 1.90 6.35 0.50
N LEU A 31 2.01 5.02 0.63
CA LEU A 31 1.83 4.32 1.90
C LEU A 31 2.88 4.76 2.94
N ALA A 32 4.13 4.94 2.53
CA ALA A 32 5.19 5.46 3.39
C ALA A 32 4.91 6.91 3.85
N GLY A 33 4.47 7.79 2.95
CA GLY A 33 4.12 9.17 3.27
C GLY A 33 2.93 9.28 4.22
N PHE A 34 1.88 8.47 4.01
CA PHE A 34 0.77 8.32 4.95
C PHE A 34 1.27 7.92 6.34
N SER A 35 2.09 6.85 6.40
CA SER A 35 2.60 6.31 7.67
C SER A 35 3.42 7.35 8.44
N GLN A 36 4.32 8.04 7.75
CA GLN A 36 5.13 9.09 8.36
C GLN A 36 4.25 10.21 8.94
N THR A 37 3.24 10.64 8.19
CA THR A 37 2.34 11.73 8.60
C THR A 37 1.51 11.33 9.82
N GLN A 38 0.88 10.16 9.80
CA GLN A 38 0.05 9.68 10.90
C GLN A 38 0.86 9.41 12.18
N LEU A 39 2.03 8.79 12.05
CA LEU A 39 2.92 8.56 13.20
C LEU A 39 3.39 9.88 13.83
N GLN A 40 3.68 10.89 13.01
CA GLN A 40 4.04 12.21 13.53
C GLN A 40 2.89 12.85 14.32
N SER A 41 1.65 12.77 13.81
CA SER A 41 0.48 13.28 14.53
C SER A 41 0.21 12.52 15.84
N ILE A 42 0.32 11.19 15.83
CA ILE A 42 0.19 10.38 17.05
C ILE A 42 1.27 10.74 18.07
N ALA A 43 2.52 10.91 17.62
CA ALA A 43 3.63 11.30 18.48
C ALA A 43 3.42 12.69 19.10
N GLN A 44 2.99 13.67 18.31
CA GLN A 44 2.67 15.02 18.79
C GLN A 44 1.55 14.98 19.84
N GLN A 45 0.46 14.27 19.56
CA GLN A 45 -0.65 14.15 20.51
C GLN A 45 -0.21 13.44 21.79
N SER A 46 0.62 12.40 21.67
CA SER A 46 1.17 11.66 22.82
C SER A 46 2.05 12.55 23.69
N ALA A 47 2.89 13.39 23.08
CA ALA A 47 3.73 14.35 23.79
C ALA A 47 2.90 15.39 24.55
N LEU A 48 1.84 15.91 23.93
CA LEU A 48 0.91 16.84 24.59
C LEU A 48 0.24 16.19 25.81
N VAL A 49 -0.28 14.97 25.65
CA VAL A 49 -0.91 14.23 26.76
C VAL A 49 0.10 13.96 27.88
N ALA A 50 1.34 13.59 27.54
CA ALA A 50 2.39 13.38 28.52
C ALA A 50 2.72 14.66 29.32
N GLY A 51 2.88 15.80 28.64
CA GLY A 51 3.14 17.09 29.30
C GLY A 51 2.01 17.53 30.24
N MET A 52 0.76 17.30 29.85
CA MET A 52 -0.40 17.60 30.71
C MET A 52 -0.49 16.67 31.92
N ILE A 53 -0.07 15.40 31.78
CA ILE A 53 0.05 14.47 32.90
C ILE A 53 1.14 14.92 33.87
N GLU A 54 2.31 15.30 33.37
CA GLU A 54 3.45 15.80 34.17
C GLU A 54 3.06 17.06 34.95
N ALA A 55 2.36 17.99 34.31
CA ALA A 55 1.85 19.21 34.93
C ALA A 55 0.71 18.99 35.93
N ASN A 56 0.26 17.74 36.15
CA ASN A 56 -0.92 17.39 36.94
C ASN A 56 -2.18 18.18 36.54
N ALA A 57 -2.29 18.51 35.24
CA ALA A 57 -3.36 19.35 34.72
C ALA A 57 -4.66 18.59 34.43
N PHE A 58 -4.61 17.24 34.40
CA PHE A 58 -5.78 16.39 34.19
C PHE A 58 -6.40 15.88 35.49
N THR A 59 -7.73 15.92 35.54
CA THR A 59 -8.50 15.03 36.42
C THR A 59 -8.29 13.56 36.03
N VAL A 60 -8.70 12.64 36.91
CA VAL A 60 -8.63 11.19 36.64
C VAL A 60 -9.44 10.81 35.39
N ALA A 61 -10.62 11.39 35.22
CA ALA A 61 -11.50 11.11 34.10
C ALA A 61 -10.90 11.61 32.77
N GLU A 62 -10.37 12.85 32.75
CA GLU A 62 -9.72 13.41 31.56
C GLU A 62 -8.48 12.62 31.17
N ARG A 63 -7.66 12.23 32.15
CA ARG A 63 -6.47 11.41 31.89
C ARG A 63 -6.85 10.10 31.19
N LYS A 64 -7.87 9.41 31.68
CA LYS A 64 -8.36 8.18 31.05
C LYS A 64 -8.88 8.45 29.63
N PHE A 65 -9.70 9.48 29.45
CA PHE A 65 -10.25 9.86 28.16
C PHE A 65 -9.16 10.12 27.11
N TYR A 66 -8.12 10.90 27.44
CA TYR A 66 -7.04 11.18 26.52
C TYR A 66 -6.17 9.98 26.21
N LEU A 67 -5.88 9.11 27.20
CA LEU A 67 -5.14 7.88 26.98
C LEU A 67 -5.91 6.88 26.09
N ASP A 68 -7.22 6.73 26.32
CA ASP A 68 -8.09 5.95 25.46
C ASP A 68 -8.11 6.53 24.02
N GLY A 69 -8.16 7.85 23.90
CA GLY A 69 -8.08 8.56 22.62
C GLY A 69 -6.79 8.27 21.85
N LEU A 70 -5.63 8.25 22.51
CA LEU A 70 -4.36 7.84 21.88
C LEU A 70 -4.43 6.40 21.36
N GLY A 71 -5.04 5.49 22.13
CA GLY A 71 -5.28 4.12 21.71
C GLY A 71 -6.19 4.02 20.47
N GLN A 72 -7.23 4.85 20.40
CA GLN A 72 -8.11 4.93 19.22
C GLN A 72 -7.38 5.48 17.99
N MET A 73 -6.53 6.51 18.15
CA MET A 73 -5.70 7.03 17.06
C MET A 73 -4.75 5.97 16.51
N ALA A 74 -4.08 5.22 17.40
CA ALA A 74 -3.20 4.13 16.99
C ALA A 74 -3.95 3.03 16.24
N ARG A 75 -5.15 2.66 16.71
CA ARG A 75 -6.01 1.69 16.02
C ARG A 75 -6.43 2.19 14.63
N GLY A 76 -6.92 3.42 14.54
CA GLY A 76 -7.33 4.02 13.26
C GLY A 76 -6.20 4.10 12.23
N PHE A 77 -4.98 4.38 12.69
CA PHE A 77 -3.78 4.31 11.85
C PHE A 77 -3.56 2.90 11.28
N VAL A 78 -3.56 1.87 12.13
CA VAL A 78 -3.34 0.49 11.70
C VAL A 78 -4.43 0.02 10.73
N ASP A 79 -5.70 0.28 11.06
CA ASP A 79 -6.84 -0.14 10.23
C ASP A 79 -6.77 0.50 8.83
N THR A 80 -6.43 1.78 8.77
CA THR A 80 -6.27 2.49 7.49
C THR A 80 -5.04 2.00 6.73
N PHE A 81 -3.93 1.75 7.43
CA PHE A 81 -2.72 1.23 6.80
C PHE A 81 -2.97 -0.13 6.13
N VAL A 82 -3.70 -1.04 6.79
CA VAL A 82 -4.04 -2.36 6.25
C VAL A 82 -4.88 -2.21 4.98
N GLN A 83 -5.93 -1.39 4.99
CA GLN A 83 -6.78 -1.17 3.81
C GLN A 83 -5.98 -0.59 2.64
N LEU A 84 -5.10 0.38 2.90
CA LEU A 84 -4.22 0.92 1.86
C LEU A 84 -3.27 -0.15 1.32
N ALA A 85 -2.69 -0.99 2.18
CA ALA A 85 -1.79 -2.06 1.77
C ALA A 85 -2.51 -3.13 0.92
N GLU A 86 -3.75 -3.50 1.26
CA GLU A 86 -4.59 -4.41 0.47
C GLU A 86 -4.80 -3.88 -0.95
N VAL A 87 -5.14 -2.60 -1.10
CA VAL A 87 -5.29 -1.95 -2.41
C VAL A 87 -3.97 -2.00 -3.21
N VAL A 88 -2.82 -1.78 -2.57
CA VAL A 88 -1.51 -1.90 -3.26
C VAL A 88 -1.27 -3.33 -3.75
N ILE A 89 -1.61 -4.33 -2.94
CA ILE A 89 -1.45 -5.75 -3.29
C ILE A 89 -2.36 -6.11 -4.47
N GLU A 90 -3.61 -5.65 -4.48
CA GLU A 90 -4.55 -5.87 -5.58
C GLU A 90 -4.09 -5.21 -6.88
N LYS A 91 -3.62 -3.96 -6.82
CA LYS A 91 -3.03 -3.29 -7.98
C LYS A 91 -1.81 -4.04 -8.50
N LEU A 92 -0.96 -4.55 -7.61
CA LEU A 92 0.21 -5.32 -7.99
C LEU A 92 -0.19 -6.61 -8.72
N TYR A 93 -1.18 -7.34 -8.18
CA TYR A 93 -1.73 -8.52 -8.82
C TYR A 93 -2.27 -8.20 -10.22
N ASN A 94 -3.13 -7.18 -10.34
CA ASN A 94 -3.72 -6.76 -11.62
C ASN A 94 -2.66 -6.33 -12.63
N ALA A 95 -1.61 -5.63 -12.20
CA ALA A 95 -0.51 -5.22 -13.08
C ALA A 95 0.31 -6.41 -13.61
N VAL A 96 0.54 -7.43 -12.79
CA VAL A 96 1.22 -8.66 -13.22
C VAL A 96 0.37 -9.41 -14.24
N VAL A 97 -0.93 -9.60 -13.97
CA VAL A 97 -1.85 -10.28 -14.89
C VAL A 97 -1.92 -9.53 -16.22
N ASN A 98 -2.07 -8.20 -16.20
CA ASN A 98 -2.07 -7.39 -17.43
C ASN A 98 -0.77 -7.55 -18.22
N ALA A 99 0.39 -7.48 -17.57
CA ALA A 99 1.68 -7.63 -18.25
C ALA A 99 1.84 -8.99 -18.94
N ILE A 100 1.31 -10.06 -18.34
CA ILE A 100 1.28 -11.40 -18.95
C ILE A 100 0.42 -11.37 -20.22
N TYR A 101 -0.80 -10.83 -20.14
CA TYR A 101 -1.72 -10.79 -21.27
C TYR A 101 -1.22 -9.90 -22.42
N GLU A 102 -0.64 -8.74 -22.11
CA GLU A 102 0.00 -7.87 -23.08
C GLU A 102 1.16 -8.58 -23.79
N SER A 103 1.98 -9.32 -23.05
CA SER A 103 3.07 -10.12 -23.62
C SER A 103 2.55 -11.22 -24.55
N ILE A 104 1.47 -11.92 -24.17
CA ILE A 104 0.82 -12.93 -25.03
C ILE A 104 0.29 -12.28 -26.30
N ASN A 105 -0.44 -11.16 -26.17
CA ASN A 105 -0.99 -10.43 -27.30
C ASN A 105 0.10 -10.01 -28.30
N GLY A 106 1.22 -9.47 -27.79
CA GLY A 106 2.36 -9.06 -28.61
C GLY A 106 3.05 -10.23 -29.32
N LEU A 107 3.25 -11.37 -28.64
CA LEU A 107 3.96 -12.52 -29.21
C LEU A 107 3.09 -13.35 -30.17
N ALA A 108 1.80 -13.51 -29.86
CA ALA A 108 0.89 -14.36 -30.62
C ALA A 108 0.05 -13.57 -31.66
N GLY A 109 0.12 -12.24 -31.66
CA GLY A 109 -0.65 -11.39 -32.58
C GLY A 109 -2.16 -11.48 -32.34
N VAL A 110 -2.56 -11.66 -31.08
CA VAL A 110 -3.96 -11.77 -30.65
C VAL A 110 -4.38 -10.58 -29.79
N ALA A 111 -5.67 -10.45 -29.52
CA ALA A 111 -6.23 -9.39 -28.69
C ALA A 111 -7.05 -9.98 -27.53
N LEU A 112 -6.37 -10.66 -26.61
CA LEU A 112 -6.97 -11.17 -25.38
C LEU A 112 -7.18 -10.04 -24.37
N VAL A 113 -8.27 -10.12 -23.63
CA VAL A 113 -8.57 -9.22 -22.51
C VAL A 113 -8.17 -9.92 -21.22
N ALA A 114 -7.39 -9.23 -20.39
CA ALA A 114 -6.99 -9.72 -19.08
C ALA A 114 -8.22 -9.87 -18.15
N PRO A 115 -8.31 -10.97 -17.38
CA PRO A 115 -9.30 -11.07 -16.33
C PRO A 115 -8.87 -10.16 -15.17
N PHE A 116 -9.53 -9.02 -15.03
CA PHE A 116 -9.33 -8.15 -13.87
C PHE A 116 -9.94 -8.79 -12.63
N ALA A 117 -9.21 -8.79 -11.51
CA ALA A 117 -9.86 -8.90 -10.21
C ALA A 117 -10.66 -7.60 -10.00
N ALA A 118 -11.94 -7.71 -9.65
CA ALA A 118 -12.77 -6.54 -9.36
C ALA A 118 -12.10 -5.69 -8.28
N VAL A 119 -11.99 -4.38 -8.56
CA VAL A 119 -11.66 -3.33 -7.57
C VAL A 119 -12.95 -2.85 -6.94
#